data_AF-A0A158H5T5-F1
#
_entry.id   AF-A0A158H5T5-F1
#
_cell.length_a   1.000
_cell.length_b   1.000
_cell.length_c   1.000
_cell.angle_alpha   90.00
_cell.angle_beta   90.00
_cell.angle_gamma   90.00
#
_symmetry.space_group_name_H-M   'P 1'
#
loop_
_entity.id
_entity.type
_entity.pdbx_description
1 polymer ?
#
loop_
_entity_poly.entity_id
_entity_poly.type
_entity_poly.pdbx_seq_one_letter_code
_entity_poly.pdbx_strand_id
1 'polypeptide(L)'
;MNEHDDNTVLDFKGFTDGEYGIHEAAALFPGMRLREYRELKRDIHANGQRVPISVFRNQVVDGRHRLRACRELGIDPLFESVNEIKGSVGAYVVSMNLHRRHLTDSQRGMIAASLASLKLGANQHTAHAVSQAQAAKALNVSVDTLQRAKKVRDSGHRGLIDAVETGDVDVSNAAALITLSREELDKLVESRSGVRAKEMSEKARELKKQAREAARETRLHSCGALRAKSQPLDPSIGPFNLIYADPPWDYIDEAVLGYPTMSVEQICEMPVKDVANTDAVLFLWVPASLIRQGLKVIEAWGFRYITQAIWAKDGSGQGQYFRVNHEVLLLATRGYSLPEVPPSARLPSVFSYPRREHSQKPDEFYDVIERMYPELPKLELFHRGVTRAGWYMWGNEVQHGPAQIERSTAGRSMADEINETMGRLVWGVESANDGQVTFGLDLATRQAA
;
A
#
# COMPACT_ATOMS: atom_id res chain seq x y z
N MET A 1 -35.11 37.25 -18.57
CA MET A 1 -34.81 36.56 -17.30
C MET A 1 -33.83 35.45 -17.66
N ASN A 2 -32.53 35.66 -17.48
CA ASN A 2 -31.50 34.75 -17.97
C ASN A 2 -31.27 33.62 -16.95
N GLU A 3 -31.68 32.40 -17.28
CA GLU A 3 -31.40 31.17 -16.52
C GLU A 3 -29.91 30.82 -16.45
N HIS A 4 -29.06 31.49 -17.24
CA HIS A 4 -27.63 31.22 -17.33
C HIS A 4 -26.81 31.60 -16.08
N ASP A 5 -27.34 32.41 -15.16
CA ASP A 5 -26.57 32.99 -14.05
C ASP A 5 -26.79 32.29 -12.69
N ASP A 6 -27.73 31.35 -12.58
CA ASP A 6 -28.11 30.74 -11.30
C ASP A 6 -27.09 29.71 -10.76
N ASN A 7 -26.29 29.12 -11.66
CA ASN A 7 -25.29 28.11 -11.32
C ASN A 7 -23.88 28.69 -11.12
N THR A 8 -23.70 30.01 -11.25
CA THR A 8 -22.42 30.68 -11.05
C THR A 8 -21.98 30.56 -9.60
N VAL A 9 -20.77 30.04 -9.37
CA VAL A 9 -20.15 29.96 -8.02
C VAL A 9 -19.53 31.30 -7.66
N LEU A 10 -19.88 31.85 -6.49
CA LEU A 10 -19.32 33.12 -6.03
C LEU A 10 -17.88 32.93 -5.53
N ASP A 11 -16.90 33.51 -6.23
CA ASP A 11 -15.52 33.62 -5.76
C ASP A 11 -15.37 34.80 -4.78
N PHE A 12 -14.57 34.60 -3.74
CA PHE A 12 -14.25 35.57 -2.70
C PHE A 12 -12.77 35.95 -2.67
N LYS A 13 -11.96 35.48 -3.64
CA LYS A 13 -10.57 35.89 -3.76
C LYS A 13 -10.46 37.41 -3.86
N GLY A 14 -9.84 38.03 -2.86
CA GLY A 14 -9.60 39.47 -2.80
C GLY A 14 -10.73 40.31 -2.17
N PHE A 15 -11.82 39.71 -1.68
CA PHE A 15 -12.81 40.45 -0.91
C PHE A 15 -12.23 40.85 0.45
N THR A 16 -12.15 42.15 0.71
CA THR A 16 -11.76 42.72 2.00
C THR A 16 -12.87 43.65 2.46
N ASP A 17 -13.29 43.52 3.72
CA ASP A 17 -14.37 44.32 4.29
C ASP A 17 -13.86 45.67 4.85
N GLY A 18 -12.64 46.08 4.48
CA GLY A 18 -11.93 47.22 5.09
C GLY A 18 -11.42 46.96 6.50
N GLU A 19 -12.14 46.18 7.33
CA GLU A 19 -11.85 45.94 8.75
C GLU A 19 -11.42 44.49 9.06
N TYR A 20 -11.93 43.51 8.30
CA TYR A 20 -11.60 42.09 8.42
C TYR A 20 -11.15 41.48 7.08
N GLY A 21 -10.04 40.75 7.09
CA GLY A 21 -9.56 39.97 5.93
C GLY A 21 -10.21 38.59 5.86
N ILE A 22 -10.26 37.93 4.69
CA ILE A 22 -10.68 36.52 4.60
C ILE A 22 -9.46 35.62 4.82
N HIS A 23 -9.52 34.69 5.78
CA HIS A 23 -8.43 33.76 6.04
C HIS A 23 -8.27 32.76 4.88
N GLU A 24 -7.04 32.40 4.50
CA GLU A 24 -6.77 31.48 3.38
C GLU A 24 -7.46 30.12 3.56
N ALA A 25 -7.43 29.56 4.78
CA ALA A 25 -8.18 28.36 5.14
C ALA A 25 -9.69 28.43 4.88
N ALA A 26 -10.32 29.62 4.88
CA ALA A 26 -11.73 29.73 4.52
C ALA A 26 -11.94 29.40 3.03
N ALA A 27 -10.95 29.67 2.17
CA ALA A 27 -10.97 29.33 0.74
C ALA A 27 -10.85 27.81 0.45
N LEU A 28 -10.61 26.98 1.47
CA LEU A 28 -10.60 25.52 1.32
C LEU A 28 -11.92 24.96 0.78
N PHE A 29 -13.04 25.60 1.09
CA PHE A 29 -14.36 25.19 0.64
C PHE A 29 -14.83 26.03 -0.55
N PRO A 30 -15.49 25.44 -1.56
CA PRO A 30 -15.99 26.18 -2.73
C PRO A 30 -17.06 27.22 -2.35
N GLY A 31 -17.19 28.25 -3.18
CA GLY A 31 -18.22 29.28 -3.08
C GLY A 31 -19.64 28.72 -3.10
N MET A 32 -20.58 29.45 -2.51
CA MET A 32 -22.00 29.16 -2.61
C MET A 32 -22.50 29.57 -4.02
N ARG A 33 -23.45 28.82 -4.59
CA ARG A 33 -24.02 29.18 -5.90
C ARG A 33 -24.81 30.48 -5.79
N LEU A 34 -24.92 31.24 -6.89
CA LEU A 34 -25.61 32.53 -6.88
C LEU A 34 -27.07 32.40 -6.44
N ARG A 35 -27.77 31.33 -6.84
CA ARG A 35 -29.13 31.04 -6.37
C ARG A 35 -29.21 30.85 -4.86
N GLU A 36 -28.36 29.99 -4.30
CA GLU A 36 -28.28 29.74 -2.86
C GLU A 36 -27.92 31.00 -2.09
N TYR A 37 -27.03 31.83 -2.65
CA TYR A 37 -26.65 33.12 -2.07
C TYR A 37 -27.82 34.11 -2.08
N ARG A 38 -28.62 34.17 -3.15
CA ARG A 38 -29.83 35.00 -3.21
C ARG A 38 -30.85 34.54 -2.16
N GLU A 39 -31.01 33.24 -1.96
CA GLU A 39 -31.88 32.68 -0.92
C GLU A 39 -31.37 33.05 0.49
N LEU A 40 -30.07 32.89 0.76
CA LEU A 40 -29.43 33.32 2.01
C LEU A 40 -29.61 34.82 2.26
N LYS A 41 -29.43 35.65 1.22
CA LYS A 41 -29.61 37.10 1.31
C LYS A 41 -31.05 37.48 1.62
N ARG A 42 -32.04 36.82 1.02
CA ARG A 42 -33.46 37.02 1.34
C ARG A 42 -33.77 36.63 2.78
N ASP A 43 -33.23 35.52 3.26
CA ASP A 43 -33.42 35.08 4.64
C ASP A 43 -32.83 36.09 5.64
N ILE A 44 -31.61 36.56 5.41
CA ILE A 44 -30.96 37.57 6.27
C ILE A 44 -31.75 38.90 6.25
N HIS A 45 -32.29 39.31 5.09
CA HIS A 45 -33.13 40.50 5.01
C HIS A 45 -34.44 40.35 5.81
N ALA A 46 -35.06 39.17 5.79
CA ALA A 46 -36.33 38.92 6.47
C ALA A 46 -36.17 38.70 7.98
N ASN A 47 -35.09 38.02 8.39
CA ASN A 47 -34.93 37.48 9.73
C ASN A 47 -33.73 38.05 10.51
N GLY A 48 -32.92 38.90 9.87
CA GLY A 48 -31.62 39.33 10.39
C GLY A 48 -30.57 38.21 10.36
N GLN A 49 -29.33 38.55 10.70
CA GLN A 49 -28.28 37.54 10.85
C GLN A 49 -28.49 36.76 12.15
N ARG A 50 -28.81 35.45 12.06
CA ARG A 50 -28.98 34.59 13.25
C ARG A 50 -27.71 33.87 13.68
N VAL A 51 -26.86 33.52 12.70
CA VAL A 51 -25.61 32.79 12.95
C VAL A 51 -24.45 33.77 12.81
N PRO A 52 -23.64 33.98 13.86
CA PRO A 52 -22.52 34.92 13.82
C PRO A 52 -21.45 34.50 12.78
N ILE A 53 -20.63 35.47 12.37
CA ILE A 53 -19.46 35.27 11.52
C ILE A 53 -18.27 35.01 12.43
N SER A 54 -17.61 33.86 12.26
CA SER A 54 -16.47 33.49 13.10
C SER A 54 -15.20 34.17 12.59
N VAL A 55 -14.51 34.88 13.49
CA VAL A 55 -13.29 35.63 13.21
C VAL A 55 -12.15 35.09 14.08
N PHE A 56 -10.97 34.91 13.49
CA PHE A 56 -9.72 34.56 14.17
C PHE A 56 -8.64 35.55 13.75
N ARG A 57 -8.03 36.27 14.71
CA ARG A 57 -6.95 37.27 14.47
C ARG A 57 -7.28 38.27 13.36
N ASN A 58 -8.44 38.93 13.45
CA ASN A 58 -8.98 39.86 12.43
C ASN A 58 -9.17 39.26 11.03
N GLN A 59 -9.25 37.93 10.93
CA GLN A 59 -9.57 37.24 9.68
C GLN A 59 -10.81 36.37 9.82
N VAL A 60 -11.71 36.45 8.85
CA VAL A 60 -12.92 35.64 8.75
C VAL A 60 -12.52 34.19 8.44
N VAL A 61 -12.88 33.27 9.33
CA VAL A 61 -12.63 31.83 9.18
C VAL A 61 -13.89 31.06 8.76
N ASP A 62 -15.08 31.53 9.15
CA ASP A 62 -16.37 31.02 8.68
C ASP A 62 -17.40 32.14 8.50
N GLY A 63 -18.26 32.03 7.49
CA GLY A 63 -19.34 33.00 7.26
C GLY A 63 -19.09 34.08 6.19
N ARG A 64 -18.13 33.90 5.27
CA ARG A 64 -17.82 34.87 4.20
C ARG A 64 -19.04 35.34 3.39
N HIS A 65 -19.97 34.44 3.07
CA HIS A 65 -21.20 34.77 2.33
C HIS A 65 -22.18 35.56 3.21
N ARG A 66 -22.24 35.28 4.52
CA ARG A 66 -23.06 36.03 5.47
C ARG A 66 -22.53 37.46 5.61
N LEU A 67 -21.20 37.62 5.71
CA LEU A 67 -20.56 38.93 5.77
C LEU A 67 -20.93 39.78 4.54
N ARG A 68 -20.74 39.22 3.34
CA ARG A 68 -21.10 39.91 2.09
C ARG A 68 -22.59 40.24 2.02
N ALA A 69 -23.47 39.32 2.40
CA ALA A 69 -24.90 39.55 2.41
C ALA A 69 -25.30 40.68 3.39
N CYS A 70 -24.74 40.71 4.59
CA CYS A 70 -25.02 41.77 5.57
C CYS A 70 -24.57 43.14 5.06
N ARG A 71 -23.37 43.22 4.47
CA ARG A 71 -22.86 44.48 3.87
C ARG A 71 -23.70 44.95 2.69
N GLU A 72 -24.09 44.06 1.79
CA GLU A 72 -24.96 44.42 0.65
C GLU A 72 -26.38 44.82 1.08
N LEU A 73 -26.84 44.41 2.27
CA LEU A 73 -28.15 44.76 2.83
C LEU A 73 -28.10 45.96 3.78
N GLY A 74 -26.91 46.47 4.10
CA GLY A 74 -26.72 47.52 5.10
C GLY A 74 -27.03 47.08 6.54
N ILE A 75 -26.95 45.78 6.83
CA ILE A 75 -27.16 45.21 8.16
C ILE A 75 -25.82 45.12 8.89
N ASP A 76 -25.77 45.51 10.17
CA ASP A 76 -24.58 45.39 10.98
C ASP A 76 -24.27 43.91 11.27
N PRO A 77 -23.10 43.37 10.86
CA PRO A 77 -22.80 41.96 11.00
C PRO A 77 -22.48 41.60 12.45
N LEU A 78 -23.06 40.49 12.91
CA LEU A 78 -22.73 39.84 14.17
C LEU A 78 -21.47 38.99 14.00
N PHE A 79 -20.47 39.27 14.82
CA PHE A 79 -19.19 38.55 14.84
C PHE A 79 -19.00 37.74 16.13
N GLU A 80 -18.30 36.63 16.02
CA GLU A 80 -17.84 35.81 17.14
C GLU A 80 -16.32 35.59 17.03
N SER A 81 -15.59 36.07 18.03
CA SER A 81 -14.12 35.91 18.10
C SER A 81 -13.75 34.55 18.66
N VAL A 82 -13.04 33.74 17.86
CA VAL A 82 -12.49 32.47 18.29
C VAL A 82 -11.08 32.74 18.83
N ASN A 83 -10.87 32.58 20.14
CA ASN A 83 -9.58 32.93 20.76
C ASN A 83 -8.59 31.75 20.79
N GLU A 84 -9.08 30.51 20.87
CA GLU A 84 -8.26 29.30 20.90
C GLU A 84 -8.73 28.28 19.85
N ILE A 85 -7.82 27.89 18.96
CA ILE A 85 -8.04 26.80 18.00
C ILE A 85 -7.16 25.62 18.41
N LYS A 86 -7.78 24.49 18.79
CA LYS A 86 -7.06 23.23 18.98
C LYS A 86 -6.67 22.66 17.61
N GLY A 87 -5.37 22.65 17.30
CA GLY A 87 -4.83 22.16 16.01
C GLY A 87 -4.54 23.27 15.00
N SER A 88 -4.65 22.99 13.70
CA SER A 88 -4.46 24.00 12.65
C SER A 88 -5.75 24.76 12.37
N VAL A 89 -5.66 26.03 11.93
CA VAL A 89 -6.82 26.82 11.48
C VAL A 89 -7.61 26.07 10.38
N GLY A 90 -6.91 25.36 9.50
CA GLY A 90 -7.53 24.50 8.48
C GLY A 90 -8.37 23.36 9.08
N ALA A 91 -7.89 22.67 10.11
CA ALA A 91 -8.65 21.62 10.80
C ALA A 91 -9.92 22.16 11.49
N TYR A 92 -9.85 23.37 12.05
CA TYR A 92 -11.01 24.05 12.63
C TYR A 92 -12.06 24.41 11.59
N VAL A 93 -11.65 25.05 10.47
CA VAL A 93 -12.57 25.39 9.38
C VAL A 93 -13.21 24.14 8.80
N VAL A 94 -12.44 23.05 8.68
CA VAL A 94 -12.94 21.74 8.28
C VAL A 94 -14.00 21.24 9.25
N SER A 95 -13.73 21.18 10.55
CA SER A 95 -14.69 20.69 11.55
C SER A 95 -16.01 21.49 11.54
N MET A 96 -15.94 22.82 11.41
CA MET A 96 -17.11 23.69 11.39
C MET A 96 -17.95 23.57 10.12
N ASN A 97 -17.34 23.23 8.97
CA ASN A 97 -18.02 23.14 7.68
C ASN A 97 -18.38 21.70 7.27
N LEU A 98 -17.71 20.67 7.80
CA LEU A 98 -17.89 19.27 7.44
C LEU A 98 -19.30 18.76 7.75
N HIS A 99 -19.90 19.21 8.86
CA HIS A 99 -21.24 18.77 9.28
C HIS A 99 -22.39 19.59 8.68
N ARG A 100 -22.11 20.76 8.07
CA ARG A 100 -23.14 21.70 7.62
C ARG A 100 -23.42 21.64 6.11
N ARG A 101 -22.63 20.90 5.33
CA ARG A 101 -22.76 20.83 3.87
C ARG A 101 -22.80 19.38 3.39
N HIS A 102 -23.78 19.03 2.56
CA HIS A 102 -23.84 17.75 1.86
C HIS A 102 -22.78 17.70 0.73
N LEU A 103 -21.49 17.61 1.12
CA LEU A 103 -20.39 17.47 0.15
C LEU A 103 -20.24 16.02 -0.29
N THR A 104 -20.08 15.81 -1.59
CA THR A 104 -19.76 14.49 -2.17
C THR A 104 -18.34 14.05 -1.79
N ASP A 105 -18.08 12.74 -1.82
CA ASP A 105 -16.75 12.16 -1.54
C ASP A 105 -15.66 12.77 -2.44
N SER A 106 -16.02 13.08 -3.69
CA SER A 106 -15.18 13.77 -4.67
C SER A 106 -14.80 15.18 -4.21
N GLN A 107 -15.78 15.98 -3.79
CA GLN A 107 -15.53 17.35 -3.28
C GLN A 107 -14.70 17.30 -1.99
N ARG A 108 -15.01 16.36 -1.07
CA ARG A 108 -14.20 16.15 0.14
C ARG A 108 -12.77 15.74 -0.21
N GLY A 109 -12.58 14.93 -1.25
CA GLY A 109 -11.27 14.60 -1.82
C GLY A 109 -10.48 15.82 -2.28
N MET A 110 -11.11 16.74 -3.01
CA MET A 110 -10.49 18.00 -3.46
C MET A 110 -10.03 18.87 -2.29
N ILE A 111 -10.88 19.00 -1.25
CA ILE A 111 -10.55 19.74 -0.03
C ILE A 111 -9.41 19.03 0.73
N ALA A 112 -9.39 17.69 0.74
CA ALA A 112 -8.35 16.90 1.41
C ALA A 112 -6.99 17.12 0.75
N ALA A 113 -6.96 17.13 -0.58
CA ALA A 113 -5.76 17.43 -1.35
C ALA A 113 -5.26 18.85 -1.06
N SER A 114 -6.16 19.84 -0.98
CA SER A 114 -5.84 21.23 -0.60
C SER A 114 -5.30 21.33 0.82
N LEU A 115 -5.95 20.69 1.80
CA LEU A 115 -5.49 20.65 3.19
C LEU A 115 -4.10 20.04 3.32
N ALA A 116 -3.82 18.94 2.61
CA ALA A 116 -2.49 18.31 2.59
C ALA A 116 -1.41 19.14 1.88
N SER A 117 -1.79 20.18 1.11
CA SER A 117 -0.88 21.02 0.35
C SER A 117 -0.68 22.42 0.94
N LEU A 118 -1.44 22.78 1.98
CA LEU A 118 -1.18 23.97 2.78
C LEU A 118 0.19 23.80 3.48
N LYS A 119 1.23 24.43 2.93
CA LYS A 119 2.64 24.47 3.40
C LYS A 119 2.70 24.88 4.88
N LEU A 120 3.52 24.31 5.77
CA LEU A 120 4.98 24.10 5.72
C LEU A 120 5.73 25.28 5.09
N GLY A 121 5.61 26.46 5.72
CA GLY A 121 6.43 27.64 5.40
C GLY A 121 5.64 28.94 5.22
N ALA A 122 5.26 29.57 6.34
CA ALA A 122 5.08 31.03 6.43
C ALA A 122 5.04 31.59 7.87
N ASN A 123 5.27 30.78 8.93
CA ASN A 123 5.55 31.27 10.29
C ASN A 123 6.22 30.17 11.10
N GLN A 124 7.30 30.49 11.82
CA GLN A 124 8.08 29.57 12.69
C GLN A 124 7.28 29.07 13.93
N HIS A 125 5.96 29.28 13.98
CA HIS A 125 5.12 29.03 15.15
C HIS A 125 3.86 28.17 14.91
N THR A 126 3.70 27.52 13.75
CA THR A 126 2.58 26.57 13.55
C THR A 126 3.12 25.18 13.20
N ALA A 127 3.29 24.35 14.23
CA ALA A 127 4.19 23.20 14.25
C ALA A 127 3.74 21.91 13.52
N HIS A 128 2.61 21.84 12.80
CA HIS A 128 2.21 20.56 12.18
C HIS A 128 1.63 20.73 10.78
N ALA A 129 2.43 20.37 9.76
CA ALA A 129 1.90 20.05 8.44
C ALA A 129 1.01 18.82 8.54
N VAL A 130 -0.14 18.86 7.87
CA VAL A 130 -1.10 17.77 7.87
C VAL A 130 -0.66 16.74 6.83
N SER A 131 -0.36 15.52 7.27
CA SER A 131 -0.03 14.43 6.34
C SER A 131 -1.22 14.08 5.45
N GLN A 132 -0.97 13.45 4.29
CA GLN A 132 -2.07 12.98 3.41
C GLN A 132 -3.04 12.06 4.15
N ALA A 133 -2.54 11.18 5.02
CA ALA A 133 -3.37 10.29 5.83
C ALA A 133 -4.23 11.07 6.85
N GLN A 134 -3.66 12.10 7.49
CA GLN A 134 -4.40 12.95 8.42
C GLN A 134 -5.47 13.78 7.71
N ALA A 135 -5.17 14.33 6.53
CA ALA A 135 -6.12 15.09 5.73
C ALA A 135 -7.26 14.22 5.18
N ALA A 136 -6.94 13.02 4.70
CA ALA A 136 -7.94 12.05 4.24
C ALA A 136 -8.88 11.62 5.38
N LYS A 137 -8.31 11.32 6.56
CA LYS A 137 -9.08 10.99 7.76
C LYS A 137 -9.98 12.14 8.23
N ALA A 138 -9.46 13.38 8.23
CA ALA A 138 -10.20 14.56 8.65
C ALA A 138 -11.45 14.82 7.80
N LEU A 139 -11.43 14.44 6.52
CA LEU A 139 -12.54 14.60 5.59
C LEU A 139 -13.30 13.32 5.27
N ASN A 140 -13.01 12.24 6.00
CA ASN A 140 -13.64 10.95 5.82
C ASN A 140 -13.62 10.48 4.33
N VAL A 141 -12.41 10.47 3.76
CA VAL A 141 -12.13 9.94 2.42
C VAL A 141 -10.92 9.01 2.46
N SER A 142 -10.77 8.14 1.46
CA SER A 142 -9.57 7.32 1.33
C SER A 142 -8.37 8.15 0.86
N VAL A 143 -7.16 7.68 1.18
CA VAL A 143 -5.91 8.29 0.69
C VAL A 143 -5.87 8.27 -0.85
N ASP A 144 -6.38 7.22 -1.49
CA ASP A 144 -6.49 7.15 -2.96
C ASP A 144 -7.36 8.26 -3.54
N THR A 145 -8.50 8.56 -2.91
CA THR A 145 -9.38 9.65 -3.35
C THR A 145 -8.66 11.00 -3.24
N LEU A 146 -7.92 11.21 -2.15
CA LEU A 146 -7.07 12.40 -1.99
C LEU A 146 -5.99 12.47 -3.07
N GLN A 147 -5.30 11.37 -3.38
CA GLN A 147 -4.25 11.35 -4.40
C GLN A 147 -4.78 11.63 -5.80
N ARG A 148 -5.95 11.07 -6.16
CA ARG A 148 -6.64 11.38 -7.43
C ARG A 148 -7.04 12.84 -7.49
N ALA A 149 -7.60 13.38 -6.41
CA ALA A 149 -7.96 14.79 -6.31
C ALA A 149 -6.74 15.72 -6.45
N LYS A 150 -5.62 15.33 -5.81
CA LYS A 150 -4.34 16.01 -5.97
C LYS A 150 -3.88 16.01 -7.43
N LYS A 151 -3.95 14.88 -8.14
CA LYS A 151 -3.62 14.81 -9.57
C LYS A 151 -4.49 15.74 -10.41
N VAL A 152 -5.80 15.76 -10.18
CA VAL A 152 -6.76 16.66 -10.86
C VAL A 152 -6.37 18.11 -10.63
N ARG A 153 -6.09 18.50 -9.39
CA ARG A 153 -5.70 19.87 -9.07
C ARG A 153 -4.34 20.25 -9.66
N ASP A 154 -3.36 19.37 -9.53
CA ASP A 154 -1.99 19.60 -10.01
C ASP A 154 -1.92 19.62 -11.55
N SER A 155 -2.95 19.12 -12.26
CA SER A 155 -3.09 19.29 -13.71
C SER A 155 -3.22 20.77 -14.15
N GLY A 156 -3.69 21.64 -13.25
CA GLY A 156 -3.89 23.07 -13.50
C GLY A 156 -5.07 23.41 -14.43
N HIS A 157 -5.85 22.42 -14.87
CA HIS A 157 -6.97 22.64 -15.78
C HIS A 157 -8.21 23.17 -15.03
N ARG A 158 -8.38 24.50 -14.99
CA ARG A 158 -9.47 25.17 -14.24
C ARG A 158 -10.84 24.60 -14.53
N GLY A 159 -11.18 24.43 -15.82
CA GLY A 159 -12.48 23.89 -16.22
C GLY A 159 -12.80 22.49 -15.67
N LEU A 160 -11.80 21.62 -15.54
CA LEU A 160 -11.95 20.27 -15.01
C LEU A 160 -12.05 20.29 -13.48
N ILE A 161 -11.28 21.16 -12.82
CA ILE A 161 -11.36 21.38 -11.37
C ILE A 161 -12.76 21.90 -11.01
N ASP A 162 -13.23 22.92 -11.73
CA ASP A 162 -14.55 23.50 -11.52
C ASP A 162 -15.65 22.45 -11.70
N ALA A 163 -15.55 21.59 -12.72
CA ALA A 163 -16.51 20.50 -12.96
C ALA A 163 -16.58 19.49 -11.79
N VAL A 164 -15.48 19.26 -11.07
CA VAL A 164 -15.46 18.42 -9.87
C VAL A 164 -16.05 19.15 -8.67
N GLU A 165 -15.73 20.44 -8.52
CA GLU A 165 -16.22 21.27 -7.42
C GLU A 165 -17.73 21.51 -7.51
N THR A 166 -18.28 21.66 -8.72
CA THR A 166 -19.72 21.79 -8.96
C THR A 166 -20.48 20.46 -8.84
N GLY A 167 -19.76 19.33 -8.87
CA GLY A 167 -20.33 17.99 -8.78
C GLY A 167 -20.77 17.38 -10.12
N ASP A 168 -20.34 17.98 -11.25
CA ASP A 168 -20.65 17.47 -12.59
C ASP A 168 -19.82 16.24 -12.97
N VAL A 169 -18.63 16.09 -12.39
CA VAL A 169 -17.72 14.96 -12.61
C VAL A 169 -17.13 14.50 -11.29
N ASP A 170 -17.04 13.18 -11.07
CA ASP A 170 -16.35 12.64 -9.90
C ASP A 170 -14.83 12.68 -10.07
N VAL A 171 -14.11 12.74 -8.94
CA VAL A 171 -12.64 12.80 -8.93
C VAL A 171 -12.00 11.60 -9.66
N SER A 172 -12.65 10.43 -9.68
CA SER A 172 -12.10 9.25 -10.36
C SER A 172 -12.19 9.39 -11.88
N ASN A 173 -13.31 9.87 -12.42
CA ASN A 173 -13.45 10.17 -13.84
C ASN A 173 -12.56 11.33 -14.27
N ALA A 174 -12.53 12.42 -13.48
CA ALA A 174 -11.63 13.55 -13.74
C ALA A 174 -10.16 13.12 -13.81
N ALA A 175 -9.70 12.26 -12.89
CA ALA A 175 -8.33 11.77 -12.89
C ALA A 175 -7.94 10.93 -14.12
N ALA A 176 -8.93 10.25 -14.75
CA ALA A 176 -8.73 9.54 -16.00
C ALA A 176 -8.65 10.51 -17.19
N LEU A 177 -9.46 11.56 -17.21
CA LEU A 177 -9.51 12.53 -18.30
C LEU A 177 -8.23 13.35 -18.44
N ILE A 178 -7.45 13.53 -17.37
CA ILE A 178 -6.15 14.23 -17.41
C ILE A 178 -5.17 13.63 -18.43
N THR A 179 -5.34 12.38 -18.83
CA THR A 179 -4.47 11.75 -19.84
C THR A 179 -4.74 12.26 -21.26
N LEU A 180 -5.86 12.95 -21.48
CA LEU A 180 -6.19 13.56 -22.76
C LEU A 180 -5.34 14.81 -23.01
N SER A 181 -5.30 15.23 -24.27
CA SER A 181 -4.73 16.53 -24.63
C SER A 181 -5.53 17.68 -24.02
N ARG A 182 -4.88 18.84 -23.82
CA ARG A 182 -5.57 20.04 -23.29
C ARG A 182 -6.74 20.46 -24.18
N GLU A 183 -6.56 20.40 -25.49
CA GLU A 183 -7.59 20.76 -26.47
C GLU A 183 -8.85 19.89 -26.37
N GLU A 184 -8.69 18.59 -26.12
CA GLU A 184 -9.82 17.67 -25.91
C GLU A 184 -10.53 17.93 -24.58
N LEU A 185 -9.78 18.26 -23.53
CA LEU A 185 -10.35 18.61 -22.23
C LEU A 185 -11.14 19.91 -22.29
N ASP A 186 -10.63 20.94 -22.95
CA ASP A 186 -11.32 22.23 -23.12
C ASP A 186 -12.65 22.04 -23.85
N LYS A 187 -12.65 21.27 -24.96
CA LYS A 187 -13.89 20.93 -25.70
C LYS A 187 -14.93 20.24 -24.82
N LEU A 188 -14.50 19.35 -23.94
CA LEU A 188 -15.41 18.64 -23.04
C LEU A 188 -15.94 19.53 -21.92
N VAL A 189 -15.17 20.52 -21.48
CA VAL A 189 -15.59 21.48 -20.44
C VAL A 189 -16.56 22.53 -20.98
N GLU A 190 -16.40 22.93 -22.25
CA GLU A 190 -17.21 23.96 -22.93
C GLU A 190 -18.65 23.50 -23.23
N SER A 191 -18.96 22.22 -23.15
CA SER A 191 -20.33 21.73 -23.41
C SER A 191 -21.30 22.11 -22.26
N ARG A 192 -22.60 22.22 -22.59
CA ARG A 192 -23.64 22.61 -21.63
C ARG A 192 -23.63 21.65 -20.43
N SER A 193 -23.78 22.17 -19.20
CA SER A 193 -23.59 21.42 -17.94
C SER A 193 -24.18 20.01 -17.89
N GLY A 194 -25.42 19.80 -18.36
CA GLY A 194 -26.06 18.48 -18.39
C GLY A 194 -25.51 17.52 -19.45
N VAL A 195 -25.01 18.03 -20.57
CA VAL A 195 -24.35 17.25 -21.62
C VAL A 195 -22.91 16.94 -21.23
N ARG A 196 -22.22 17.92 -20.66
CA ARG A 196 -20.87 17.83 -20.12
C ARG A 196 -20.67 16.67 -19.16
N ALA A 197 -21.55 16.53 -18.16
CA ALA A 197 -21.45 15.44 -17.18
C ALA A 197 -21.48 14.05 -17.85
N LYS A 198 -22.36 13.89 -18.84
CA LYS A 198 -22.53 12.64 -19.59
C LYS A 198 -21.32 12.35 -20.50
N GLU A 199 -20.90 13.31 -21.32
CA GLU A 199 -19.76 13.18 -22.22
C GLU A 199 -18.46 12.87 -21.47
N MET A 200 -18.22 13.60 -20.36
CA MET A 200 -17.08 13.40 -19.49
C MET A 200 -17.07 11.98 -18.89
N SER A 201 -18.23 11.52 -18.40
CA SER A 201 -18.36 10.18 -17.85
C SER A 201 -18.17 9.09 -18.90
N GLU A 202 -18.70 9.26 -20.11
CA GLU A 202 -18.55 8.29 -21.21
C GLU A 202 -17.10 8.22 -21.69
N LYS A 203 -16.45 9.36 -21.93
CA LYS A 203 -15.04 9.43 -22.32
C LYS A 203 -14.12 8.88 -21.23
N ALA A 204 -14.37 9.23 -19.97
CA ALA A 204 -13.61 8.69 -18.84
C ALA A 204 -13.77 7.15 -18.74
N ARG A 205 -14.96 6.61 -19.00
CA ARG A 205 -15.21 5.17 -18.99
C ARG A 205 -14.41 4.46 -20.09
N GLU A 206 -14.39 5.03 -21.28
CA GLU A 206 -13.63 4.48 -22.41
C GLU A 206 -12.12 4.50 -22.14
N LEU A 207 -11.57 5.62 -21.64
CA LEU A 207 -10.16 5.69 -21.26
C LEU A 207 -9.79 4.69 -20.16
N LYS A 208 -10.64 4.55 -19.13
CA LYS A 208 -10.44 3.56 -18.07
C LYS A 208 -10.45 2.14 -18.61
N LYS A 209 -11.32 1.83 -19.57
CA LYS A 209 -11.38 0.53 -20.23
C LYS A 209 -10.09 0.26 -21.01
N GLN A 210 -9.66 1.19 -21.86
CA GLN A 210 -8.43 1.08 -22.63
C GLN A 210 -7.19 0.93 -21.72
N ALA A 211 -7.09 1.73 -20.66
CA ALA A 211 -5.98 1.63 -19.72
C ALA A 211 -5.97 0.28 -18.98
N ARG A 212 -7.15 -0.28 -18.66
CA ARG A 212 -7.28 -1.61 -18.05
C ARG A 212 -6.85 -2.72 -19.00
N GLU A 213 -7.23 -2.63 -20.28
CA GLU A 213 -6.85 -3.58 -21.32
C GLU A 213 -5.34 -3.54 -21.57
N ALA A 214 -4.75 -2.35 -21.75
CA ALA A 214 -3.30 -2.18 -21.90
C ALA A 214 -2.52 -2.69 -20.66
N ALA A 215 -3.00 -2.39 -19.44
CA ALA A 215 -2.39 -2.92 -18.23
C ALA A 215 -2.50 -4.45 -18.13
N ARG A 216 -3.60 -5.04 -18.60
CA ARG A 216 -3.78 -6.50 -18.67
C ARG A 216 -2.79 -7.12 -19.65
N GLU A 217 -2.65 -6.56 -20.85
CA GLU A 217 -1.69 -7.04 -21.86
C GLU A 217 -0.25 -6.98 -21.33
N THR A 218 0.12 -5.87 -20.69
CA THR A 218 1.45 -5.71 -20.07
C THR A 218 1.73 -6.80 -19.03
N ARG A 219 0.75 -7.10 -18.17
CA ARG A 219 0.89 -8.18 -17.17
C ARG A 219 0.98 -9.56 -17.80
N LEU A 220 0.15 -9.86 -18.79
CA LEU A 220 0.20 -11.13 -19.52
C LEU A 220 1.56 -11.34 -20.20
N HIS A 221 2.11 -10.28 -20.81
CA HIS A 221 3.45 -10.31 -21.41
C HIS A 221 4.51 -10.60 -20.34
N SER A 222 4.45 -9.93 -19.18
CA SER A 222 5.35 -10.18 -18.06
C SER A 222 5.24 -11.62 -17.51
N CYS A 223 4.02 -12.16 -17.37
CA CYS A 223 3.81 -13.55 -16.98
C CYS A 223 4.40 -14.53 -17.99
N GLY A 224 4.26 -14.26 -19.30
CA GLY A 224 4.87 -15.06 -20.36
C GLY A 224 6.40 -15.09 -20.26
N ALA A 225 7.02 -13.94 -20.02
CA ALA A 225 8.47 -13.85 -19.84
C ALA A 225 8.95 -14.60 -18.58
N LEU A 226 8.20 -14.56 -17.48
CA LEU A 226 8.52 -15.30 -16.25
C LEU A 226 8.39 -16.81 -16.45
N ARG A 227 7.35 -17.28 -17.17
CA ARG A 227 7.19 -18.70 -17.51
C ARG A 227 8.34 -19.24 -18.36
N ALA A 228 8.85 -18.43 -19.29
CA ALA A 228 9.98 -18.82 -20.13
C ALA A 228 11.29 -19.03 -19.34
N LYS A 229 11.40 -18.44 -18.15
CA LYS A 229 12.54 -18.62 -17.23
C LYS A 229 12.38 -19.82 -16.30
N SER A 230 11.19 -20.43 -16.23
CA SER A 230 10.94 -21.59 -15.37
C SER A 230 11.86 -22.74 -15.77
N GLN A 231 12.74 -23.14 -14.86
CA GLN A 231 13.55 -24.35 -14.99
C GLN A 231 12.88 -25.47 -14.19
N PRO A 232 12.89 -26.73 -14.65
CA PRO A 232 12.38 -27.83 -13.85
C PRO A 232 13.21 -28.00 -12.57
N LEU A 233 12.59 -28.50 -11.51
CA LEU A 233 13.29 -28.86 -10.28
C LEU A 233 14.16 -30.10 -10.56
N ASP A 234 15.48 -29.93 -10.53
CA ASP A 234 16.43 -31.02 -10.72
C ASP A 234 16.44 -31.93 -9.48
N PRO A 235 16.12 -33.22 -9.57
CA PRO A 235 16.13 -34.12 -8.42
C PRO A 235 17.50 -34.27 -7.73
N SER A 236 18.60 -33.96 -8.41
CA SER A 236 19.97 -34.19 -7.92
C SER A 236 20.48 -33.13 -6.92
N ILE A 237 19.74 -32.04 -6.70
CA ILE A 237 20.16 -30.95 -5.79
C ILE A 237 20.01 -31.31 -4.30
N GLY A 238 19.28 -32.38 -3.99
CA GLY A 238 19.01 -32.85 -2.63
C GLY A 238 19.97 -33.95 -2.16
N PRO A 239 19.65 -34.65 -1.05
CA PRO A 239 18.39 -34.59 -0.32
C PRO A 239 18.33 -33.49 0.77
N PHE A 240 17.17 -32.84 0.92
CA PHE A 240 16.91 -31.83 1.96
C PHE A 240 16.01 -32.34 3.08
N ASN A 241 16.35 -32.02 4.33
CA ASN A 241 15.52 -32.35 5.49
C ASN A 241 14.45 -31.28 5.77
N LEU A 242 14.60 -30.08 5.23
CA LEU A 242 13.66 -28.97 5.42
C LEU A 242 13.27 -28.37 4.07
N ILE A 243 11.97 -28.35 3.79
CA ILE A 243 11.40 -27.72 2.60
C ILE A 243 10.43 -26.63 3.02
N TYR A 244 10.61 -25.43 2.48
CA TYR A 244 9.72 -24.29 2.61
C TYR A 244 9.19 -23.93 1.23
N ALA A 245 7.88 -23.83 1.06
CA ALA A 245 7.27 -23.65 -0.26
C ALA A 245 6.12 -22.64 -0.23
N ASP A 246 6.12 -21.74 -1.22
CA ASP A 246 5.01 -20.82 -1.52
C ASP A 246 4.56 -20.97 -2.99
N PRO A 247 3.86 -22.08 -3.33
CA PRO A 247 3.48 -22.32 -4.71
C PRO A 247 2.62 -21.18 -5.28
N PRO A 248 2.75 -20.88 -6.59
CA PRO A 248 1.95 -19.86 -7.23
C PRO A 248 0.57 -20.44 -7.58
N TRP A 249 -0.27 -20.65 -6.58
CA TRP A 249 -1.59 -21.28 -6.74
C TRP A 249 -2.48 -20.58 -7.77
N ASP A 250 -3.10 -21.34 -8.67
CA ASP A 250 -4.12 -20.85 -9.61
C ASP A 250 -5.52 -20.79 -8.94
N TYR A 251 -5.78 -19.73 -8.19
CA TYR A 251 -7.09 -19.46 -7.58
C TYR A 251 -7.71 -18.14 -8.04
N ILE A 252 -6.93 -17.30 -8.72
CA ILE A 252 -7.32 -16.01 -9.29
C ILE A 252 -6.57 -15.85 -10.62
N ASP A 253 -7.23 -15.24 -11.60
CA ASP A 253 -6.67 -14.93 -12.93
C ASP A 253 -5.29 -14.23 -12.84
N GLU A 254 -4.32 -14.74 -13.60
CA GLU A 254 -2.94 -14.24 -13.64
C GLU A 254 -2.83 -12.77 -14.06
N ALA A 255 -3.75 -12.29 -14.90
CA ALA A 255 -3.79 -10.87 -15.27
C ALA A 255 -4.16 -9.97 -14.08
N VAL A 256 -4.78 -10.53 -13.04
CA VAL A 256 -5.03 -9.85 -11.77
C VAL A 256 -3.81 -9.96 -10.86
N LEU A 257 -3.19 -11.14 -10.78
CA LEU A 257 -2.04 -11.40 -9.90
C LEU A 257 -0.73 -10.76 -10.38
N GLY A 258 -0.54 -10.65 -11.69
CA GLY A 258 0.68 -10.10 -12.30
C GLY A 258 1.89 -11.05 -12.30
N TYR A 259 1.70 -12.33 -11.97
CA TYR A 259 2.71 -13.37 -12.02
C TYR A 259 2.09 -14.69 -12.51
N PRO A 260 2.88 -15.62 -13.08
CA PRO A 260 2.36 -16.90 -13.53
C PRO A 260 2.02 -17.81 -12.36
N THR A 261 0.94 -18.55 -12.54
CA THR A 261 0.38 -19.53 -11.61
C THR A 261 0.53 -20.95 -12.13
N MET A 262 0.36 -21.90 -11.22
CA MET A 262 0.35 -23.34 -11.48
C MET A 262 -0.97 -23.92 -10.98
N SER A 263 -1.53 -24.83 -11.78
CA SER A 263 -2.66 -25.64 -11.34
C SER A 263 -2.24 -26.56 -10.19
N VAL A 264 -3.22 -27.04 -9.43
CA VAL A 264 -2.96 -27.98 -8.32
C VAL A 264 -2.28 -29.24 -8.83
N GLU A 265 -2.67 -29.72 -10.00
CA GLU A 265 -2.10 -30.90 -10.67
C GLU A 265 -0.62 -30.67 -10.99
N GLN A 266 -0.28 -29.52 -11.59
CA GLN A 266 1.11 -29.16 -11.89
C GLN A 266 1.97 -29.06 -10.62
N ILE A 267 1.41 -28.53 -9.52
CA ILE A 267 2.10 -28.46 -8.23
C ILE A 267 2.32 -29.88 -7.68
N CYS A 268 1.30 -30.75 -7.72
CA CYS A 268 1.40 -32.15 -7.30
C CYS A 268 2.45 -32.95 -8.11
N GLU A 269 2.61 -32.66 -9.40
CA GLU A 269 3.55 -33.35 -10.30
C GLU A 269 5.02 -32.99 -10.07
N MET A 270 5.31 -31.93 -9.30
CA MET A 270 6.69 -31.55 -9.01
C MET A 270 7.45 -32.68 -8.29
N PRO A 271 8.74 -32.92 -8.62
CA PRO A 271 9.55 -33.99 -8.04
C PRO A 271 10.06 -33.65 -6.62
N VAL A 272 9.23 -33.00 -5.79
CA VAL A 272 9.60 -32.58 -4.43
C VAL A 272 9.93 -33.78 -3.55
N LYS A 273 9.26 -34.91 -3.79
CA LYS A 273 9.55 -36.18 -3.10
C LYS A 273 10.99 -36.67 -3.32
N ASP A 274 11.58 -36.36 -4.48
CA ASP A 274 12.87 -36.88 -4.94
C ASP A 274 14.04 -36.00 -4.43
N VAL A 275 13.79 -34.71 -4.19
CA VAL A 275 14.77 -33.80 -3.55
C VAL A 275 14.72 -33.82 -2.03
N ALA A 276 13.68 -34.40 -1.43
CA ALA A 276 13.54 -34.49 0.01
C ALA A 276 14.34 -35.67 0.59
N ASN A 277 14.78 -35.56 1.84
CA ASN A 277 15.41 -36.63 2.63
C ASN A 277 14.35 -37.58 3.22
N THR A 278 14.64 -38.85 3.50
CA THR A 278 13.68 -39.83 4.06
C THR A 278 12.96 -39.29 5.29
N ASP A 279 13.68 -38.53 6.12
CA ASP A 279 13.16 -37.80 7.26
C ASP A 279 13.21 -36.30 6.96
N ALA A 280 12.04 -35.72 6.68
CA ALA A 280 11.95 -34.32 6.25
C ALA A 280 10.67 -33.63 6.75
N VAL A 281 10.78 -32.33 6.97
CA VAL A 281 9.67 -31.43 7.30
C VAL A 281 9.36 -30.52 6.11
N LEU A 282 8.07 -30.30 5.88
CA LEU A 282 7.54 -29.42 4.85
C LEU A 282 6.71 -28.31 5.52
N PHE A 283 7.04 -27.08 5.16
CA PHE A 283 6.29 -25.87 5.46
C PHE A 283 5.69 -25.35 4.16
N LEU A 284 4.37 -25.44 4.01
CA LEU A 284 3.67 -25.13 2.76
C LEU A 284 2.66 -23.99 2.96
N TRP A 285 2.89 -22.86 2.30
CA TRP A 285 1.92 -21.76 2.27
C TRP A 285 0.72 -22.12 1.40
N VAL A 286 -0.48 -21.93 1.96
CA VAL A 286 -1.75 -22.21 1.28
C VAL A 286 -2.75 -21.09 1.54
N PRO A 287 -3.40 -20.53 0.50
CA PRO A 287 -4.53 -19.64 0.67
C PRO A 287 -5.64 -20.32 1.47
N ALA A 288 -6.33 -19.58 2.35
CA ALA A 288 -7.38 -20.16 3.21
C ALA A 288 -8.50 -20.87 2.43
N SER A 289 -8.76 -20.47 1.19
CA SER A 289 -9.73 -21.11 0.28
C SER A 289 -9.27 -22.44 -0.34
N LEU A 290 -7.98 -22.77 -0.23
CA LEU A 290 -7.35 -23.91 -0.91
C LEU A 290 -6.82 -24.97 0.05
N ILE A 291 -7.23 -24.97 1.32
CA ILE A 291 -6.73 -25.93 2.33
C ILE A 291 -6.87 -27.38 1.85
N ARG A 292 -8.00 -27.74 1.23
CA ARG A 292 -8.21 -29.10 0.68
C ARG A 292 -7.20 -29.45 -0.41
N GLN A 293 -6.85 -28.50 -1.27
CA GLN A 293 -5.87 -28.66 -2.33
C GLN A 293 -4.45 -28.73 -1.75
N GLY A 294 -4.14 -27.92 -0.74
CA GLY A 294 -2.88 -27.96 0.00
C GLY A 294 -2.62 -29.34 0.62
N LEU A 295 -3.64 -29.97 1.20
CA LEU A 295 -3.54 -31.35 1.72
C LEU A 295 -3.24 -32.38 0.61
N LYS A 296 -3.86 -32.23 -0.58
CA LYS A 296 -3.54 -33.09 -1.73
C LYS A 296 -2.08 -32.94 -2.18
N VAL A 297 -1.56 -31.71 -2.21
CA VAL A 297 -0.16 -31.45 -2.56
C VAL A 297 0.79 -32.08 -1.54
N ILE A 298 0.49 -31.96 -0.25
CA ILE A 298 1.25 -32.61 0.83
C ILE A 298 1.33 -34.13 0.61
N GLU A 299 0.20 -34.77 0.31
CA GLU A 299 0.14 -36.21 0.02
C GLU A 299 0.94 -36.58 -1.24
N ALA A 300 0.77 -35.82 -2.33
CA ALA A 300 1.46 -36.06 -3.60
C ALA A 300 3.00 -35.97 -3.48
N TRP A 301 3.48 -35.05 -2.64
CA TRP A 301 4.91 -34.89 -2.34
C TRP A 301 5.44 -35.91 -1.32
N GLY A 302 4.60 -36.81 -0.82
CA GLY A 302 4.99 -37.90 0.08
C GLY A 302 5.11 -37.49 1.55
N PHE A 303 4.41 -36.44 1.97
CA PHE A 303 4.37 -35.97 3.36
C PHE A 303 3.02 -36.28 4.01
N ARG A 304 3.02 -36.34 5.35
CA ARG A 304 1.82 -36.45 6.18
C ARG A 304 1.59 -35.12 6.88
N TYR A 305 0.39 -34.54 6.70
CA TYR A 305 -0.01 -33.33 7.41
C TYR A 305 0.01 -33.54 8.94
N ILE A 306 0.50 -32.54 9.68
CA ILE A 306 0.61 -32.57 11.15
C ILE A 306 -0.22 -31.44 11.77
N THR A 307 0.07 -30.19 11.41
CA THR A 307 -0.56 -29.01 12.02
C THR A 307 -0.39 -27.79 11.11
N GLN A 308 -0.82 -26.62 11.57
CA GLN A 308 -0.71 -25.37 10.84
C GLN A 308 -0.31 -24.20 11.74
N ALA A 309 0.32 -23.20 11.14
CA ALA A 309 0.46 -21.87 11.67
C ALA A 309 -0.39 -20.87 10.85
N ILE A 310 -0.75 -19.75 11.47
CA ILE A 310 -1.56 -18.69 10.88
C ILE A 310 -0.74 -17.41 10.88
N TRP A 311 -0.59 -16.79 9.72
CA TRP A 311 -0.16 -15.41 9.64
C TRP A 311 -1.38 -14.50 9.62
N ALA A 312 -1.67 -13.88 10.76
CA ALA A 312 -2.70 -12.86 10.90
C ALA A 312 -2.20 -11.54 10.29
N LYS A 313 -3.00 -10.98 9.39
CA LYS A 313 -2.72 -9.74 8.70
C LYS A 313 -3.67 -8.64 9.16
N ASP A 314 -3.15 -7.43 9.28
CA ASP A 314 -3.98 -6.25 9.52
C ASP A 314 -4.89 -5.94 8.32
N GLY A 315 -6.07 -5.36 8.59
CA GLY A 315 -6.99 -4.85 7.57
C GLY A 315 -8.41 -5.40 7.64
N SER A 316 -9.23 -5.06 6.65
CA SER A 316 -10.65 -5.42 6.60
C SER A 316 -10.94 -6.78 5.96
N GLY A 317 -9.95 -7.39 5.31
CA GLY A 317 -10.04 -8.72 4.70
C GLY A 317 -10.95 -8.78 3.47
N GLN A 318 -10.81 -9.85 2.70
CA GLN A 318 -11.70 -10.15 1.58
C GLN A 318 -12.48 -11.42 1.86
N GLY A 319 -13.64 -11.58 1.23
CA GLY A 319 -14.46 -12.78 1.36
C GLY A 319 -15.94 -12.46 1.54
N GLN A 320 -16.79 -13.39 1.08
CA GLN A 320 -18.24 -13.26 1.09
C GLN A 320 -18.86 -13.71 2.42
N TYR A 321 -18.36 -14.81 3.01
CA TYR A 321 -18.86 -15.36 4.27
C TYR A 321 -18.10 -14.80 5.48
N PHE A 322 -16.77 -14.84 5.41
CA PHE A 322 -15.89 -14.27 6.42
C PHE A 322 -14.90 -13.34 5.75
N ARG A 323 -14.52 -12.28 6.45
CA ARG A 323 -13.42 -11.41 6.05
C ARG A 323 -12.09 -12.12 6.35
N VAL A 324 -11.54 -12.78 5.34
CA VAL A 324 -10.27 -13.50 5.44
C VAL A 324 -9.14 -12.48 5.54
N ASN A 325 -8.53 -12.46 6.71
CA ASN A 325 -7.42 -11.57 7.09
C ASN A 325 -6.18 -12.38 7.50
N HIS A 326 -6.04 -13.59 7.01
CA HIS A 326 -4.91 -14.43 7.36
C HIS A 326 -4.46 -15.30 6.19
N GLU A 327 -3.22 -15.77 6.27
CA GLU A 327 -2.68 -16.85 5.45
C GLU A 327 -2.34 -18.06 6.31
N VAL A 328 -2.39 -19.25 5.71
CA VAL A 328 -2.17 -20.52 6.40
C VAL A 328 -0.82 -21.09 5.95
N LEU A 329 0.02 -21.44 6.92
CA LEU A 329 1.24 -22.22 6.71
C LEU A 329 1.01 -23.62 7.25
N LEU A 330 0.84 -24.59 6.34
CA LEU A 330 0.69 -25.99 6.73
C LEU A 330 2.06 -26.59 7.07
N LEU A 331 2.10 -27.41 8.11
CA LEU A 331 3.27 -28.17 8.51
C LEU A 331 2.98 -29.65 8.31
N ALA A 332 3.84 -30.31 7.54
CA ALA A 332 3.78 -31.72 7.26
C ALA A 332 5.16 -32.38 7.47
N THR A 333 5.17 -33.67 7.72
CA THR A 333 6.41 -34.44 7.96
C THR A 333 6.38 -35.74 7.19
N ARG A 334 7.56 -36.24 6.81
CA ARG A 334 7.76 -37.60 6.33
C ARG A 334 8.90 -38.26 7.11
N GLY A 335 8.85 -39.59 7.17
CA GLY A 335 9.73 -40.37 8.05
C GLY A 335 9.31 -40.32 9.53
N TYR A 336 10.23 -40.73 10.40
CA TYR A 336 9.99 -40.88 11.84
C TYR A 336 11.13 -40.33 12.71
N SER A 337 12.26 -39.92 12.13
CA SER A 337 13.51 -39.62 12.84
C SER A 337 13.92 -38.14 12.73
N LEU A 338 12.97 -37.23 12.56
CA LEU A 338 13.24 -35.80 12.61
C LEU A 338 13.66 -35.37 14.04
N PRO A 339 14.65 -34.47 14.19
CA PRO A 339 14.98 -33.90 15.48
C PRO A 339 13.77 -33.25 16.15
N GLU A 340 13.64 -33.40 17.47
CA GLU A 340 12.59 -32.73 18.22
C GLU A 340 12.82 -31.22 18.22
N VAL A 341 11.76 -30.44 17.98
CA VAL A 341 11.83 -28.98 18.06
C VAL A 341 12.13 -28.55 19.49
N PRO A 342 13.22 -27.79 19.74
CA PRO A 342 13.58 -27.32 21.08
C PRO A 342 12.42 -26.55 21.73
N PRO A 343 12.15 -26.72 23.04
CA PRO A 343 11.07 -25.99 23.71
C PRO A 343 11.15 -24.47 23.56
N SER A 344 12.38 -23.91 23.52
CA SER A 344 12.64 -22.48 23.28
C SER A 344 12.26 -22.01 21.87
N ALA A 345 12.16 -22.91 20.90
CA ALA A 345 11.76 -22.64 19.53
C ALA A 345 10.26 -22.85 19.27
N ARG A 346 9.50 -23.36 20.25
CA ARG A 346 8.06 -23.59 20.14
C ARG A 346 7.29 -22.30 20.38
N LEU A 347 6.93 -21.62 19.30
CA LEU A 347 6.12 -20.40 19.34
C LEU A 347 4.62 -20.70 19.23
N PRO A 348 3.74 -19.78 19.68
CA PRO A 348 2.31 -19.86 19.40
C PRO A 348 2.02 -19.96 17.90
N SER A 349 0.96 -20.67 17.53
CA SER A 349 0.61 -20.94 16.12
C SER A 349 0.05 -19.74 15.36
N VAL A 350 -0.12 -18.57 15.99
CA VAL A 350 -0.66 -17.36 15.35
C VAL A 350 0.39 -16.26 15.42
N PHE A 351 0.77 -15.75 14.24
CA PHE A 351 1.78 -14.72 14.05
C PHE A 351 1.15 -13.45 13.50
N SER A 352 1.52 -12.30 14.05
CA SER A 352 1.06 -10.98 13.58
C SER A 352 2.24 -10.18 13.05
N TYR A 353 2.44 -10.23 11.74
CA TYR A 353 3.49 -9.47 11.04
C TYR A 353 2.86 -8.54 9.99
N PRO A 354 3.46 -7.36 9.74
CA PRO A 354 2.91 -6.39 8.80
C PRO A 354 2.90 -6.92 7.36
N ARG A 355 1.93 -6.48 6.56
CA ARG A 355 1.88 -6.78 5.11
C ARG A 355 3.02 -6.06 4.39
N ARG A 356 3.65 -6.77 3.45
CA ARG A 356 4.68 -6.26 2.54
C ARG A 356 4.13 -6.21 1.11
N GLU A 357 4.94 -5.79 0.14
CA GLU A 357 4.53 -5.67 -1.26
C GLU A 357 4.34 -7.05 -1.95
N HIS A 358 3.54 -7.11 -3.01
CA HIS A 358 3.49 -8.21 -4.00
C HIS A 358 3.37 -9.66 -3.47
N SER A 359 2.51 -9.92 -2.47
CA SER A 359 2.31 -11.28 -1.89
C SER A 359 3.57 -11.88 -1.26
N GLN A 360 4.56 -11.05 -0.91
CA GLN A 360 5.75 -11.46 -0.18
C GLN A 360 5.37 -11.93 1.23
N LYS A 361 5.83 -13.13 1.61
CA LYS A 361 5.66 -13.67 2.96
C LYS A 361 6.64 -12.98 3.93
N PRO A 362 6.33 -12.92 5.24
CA PRO A 362 7.20 -12.26 6.21
C PRO A 362 8.52 -13.02 6.34
N ASP A 363 9.66 -12.31 6.23
CA ASP A 363 10.99 -12.92 6.41
C ASP A 363 11.18 -13.49 7.82
N GLU A 364 10.39 -13.03 8.78
CA GLU A 364 10.36 -13.51 10.16
C GLU A 364 10.07 -15.02 10.23
N PHE A 365 9.39 -15.62 9.23
CA PHE A 365 9.20 -17.07 9.19
C PHE A 365 10.50 -17.85 8.94
N TYR A 366 11.49 -17.28 8.24
CA TYR A 366 12.81 -17.93 8.15
C TYR A 366 13.43 -18.06 9.54
N ASP A 367 13.40 -17.00 10.34
CA ASP A 367 13.99 -17.00 11.69
C ASP A 367 13.27 -18.01 12.60
N VAL A 368 11.95 -18.14 12.46
CA VAL A 368 11.16 -19.15 13.19
C VAL A 368 11.60 -20.56 12.80
N ILE A 369 11.71 -20.83 11.50
CA ILE A 369 12.08 -22.14 10.97
C ILE A 369 13.53 -22.50 11.33
N GLU A 370 14.46 -21.55 11.24
CA GLU A 370 15.87 -21.71 11.60
C GLU A 370 16.06 -21.98 13.10
N ARG A 371 15.23 -21.41 13.97
CA ARG A 371 15.25 -21.75 15.41
C ARG A 371 14.76 -23.17 15.68
N MET A 372 13.82 -23.67 14.88
CA MET A 372 13.33 -25.05 15.02
C MET A 372 14.37 -26.05 14.52
N TYR A 373 15.03 -25.75 13.41
CA TYR A 373 15.92 -26.65 12.69
C TYR A 373 17.20 -25.95 12.18
N PRO A 374 18.11 -25.53 13.09
CA PRO A 374 19.28 -24.73 12.71
C PRO A 374 20.23 -25.47 11.77
N GLU A 375 20.47 -26.75 12.05
CA GLU A 375 21.49 -27.58 11.38
C GLU A 375 20.98 -28.27 10.09
N LEU A 376 19.66 -28.29 9.85
CA LEU A 376 19.10 -29.06 8.73
C LEU A 376 19.41 -28.38 7.38
N PRO A 377 19.76 -29.15 6.32
CA PRO A 377 19.78 -28.65 4.95
C PRO A 377 18.39 -28.14 4.54
N LYS A 378 18.33 -26.92 4.01
CA LYS A 378 17.08 -26.19 3.75
C LYS A 378 16.93 -25.87 2.27
N LEU A 379 15.75 -26.17 1.74
CA LEU A 379 15.33 -25.81 0.39
C LEU A 379 14.12 -24.89 0.47
N GLU A 380 14.17 -23.77 -0.25
CA GLU A 380 13.00 -22.97 -0.55
C GLU A 380 12.57 -23.16 -2.00
N LEU A 381 11.29 -23.47 -2.20
CA LEU A 381 10.62 -23.57 -3.49
C LEU A 381 9.79 -22.32 -3.76
N PHE A 382 9.89 -21.82 -5.00
CA PHE A 382 9.20 -20.63 -5.51
C PHE A 382 9.71 -19.31 -4.93
N HIS A 383 10.98 -19.27 -4.55
CA HIS A 383 11.60 -18.08 -3.98
C HIS A 383 11.54 -16.90 -4.95
N ARG A 384 11.25 -15.71 -4.40
CA ARG A 384 11.29 -14.43 -5.10
C ARG A 384 12.16 -13.47 -4.28
N GLY A 385 13.21 -12.93 -4.90
CA GLY A 385 14.06 -11.91 -4.28
C GLY A 385 15.49 -12.34 -4.02
N VAL A 386 16.05 -11.85 -2.91
CA VAL A 386 17.47 -11.98 -2.58
C VAL A 386 17.72 -13.28 -1.84
N THR A 387 18.79 -13.97 -2.23
CA THR A 387 19.16 -15.25 -1.63
C THR A 387 19.52 -15.15 -0.15
N ARG A 388 19.15 -16.15 0.66
CA ARG A 388 19.48 -16.22 2.11
C ARG A 388 20.55 -17.27 2.39
N ALA A 389 21.56 -16.90 3.17
CA ALA A 389 22.63 -17.80 3.58
C ALA A 389 22.08 -19.06 4.31
N GLY A 390 22.63 -20.23 4.00
CA GLY A 390 22.19 -21.50 4.58
C GLY A 390 20.94 -22.11 3.93
N TRP A 391 20.39 -21.48 2.88
CA TRP A 391 19.27 -21.99 2.09
C TRP A 391 19.69 -22.24 0.65
N TYR A 392 19.21 -23.35 0.09
CA TYR A 392 19.13 -23.53 -1.35
C TYR A 392 17.81 -22.92 -1.83
N MET A 393 17.85 -22.06 -2.84
CA MET A 393 16.67 -21.34 -3.31
C MET A 393 16.37 -21.65 -4.77
N TRP A 394 15.13 -22.03 -5.03
CA TRP A 394 14.64 -22.37 -6.36
C TRP A 394 13.45 -21.49 -6.74
N GLY A 395 13.49 -20.89 -7.93
CA GLY A 395 12.44 -20.00 -8.41
C GLY A 395 12.78 -19.29 -9.73
N ASN A 396 11.76 -18.82 -10.43
CA ASN A 396 11.89 -18.23 -11.78
C ASN A 396 12.62 -16.88 -11.82
N GLU A 397 12.85 -16.29 -10.65
CA GLU A 397 13.42 -14.94 -10.47
C GLU A 397 14.82 -14.97 -9.82
N VAL A 398 15.41 -16.17 -9.64
CA VAL A 398 16.74 -16.32 -9.05
C VAL A 398 17.67 -17.15 -9.91
N GLN A 399 18.98 -16.91 -9.77
CA GLN A 399 19.99 -17.85 -10.22
C GLN A 399 20.03 -19.00 -9.20
N HIS A 400 19.66 -20.21 -9.63
CA HIS A 400 19.64 -21.40 -8.78
C HIS A 400 21.01 -21.65 -8.14
N GLY A 401 21.05 -21.75 -6.81
CA GLY A 401 22.29 -22.03 -6.08
C GLY A 401 22.26 -21.62 -4.61
N PRO A 402 23.31 -21.96 -3.83
CA PRO A 402 23.50 -21.45 -2.48
C PRO A 402 23.71 -19.93 -2.54
N ALA A 403 23.22 -19.20 -1.53
CA ALA A 403 23.37 -17.74 -1.48
C ALA A 403 24.83 -17.33 -1.65
N GLN A 404 25.09 -16.44 -2.62
CA GLN A 404 26.41 -15.84 -2.76
C GLN A 404 26.60 -14.84 -1.63
N ILE A 405 27.67 -15.01 -0.85
CA ILE A 405 28.11 -13.99 0.11
C ILE A 405 28.67 -12.83 -0.72
N GLU A 406 27.83 -11.88 -1.10
CA GLU A 406 28.34 -10.59 -1.57
C GLU A 406 29.02 -9.91 -0.38
N ARG A 407 30.35 -9.95 -0.36
CA ARG A 407 31.14 -9.07 0.50
C ARG A 407 30.90 -7.64 0.02
N SER A 408 29.94 -6.96 0.62
CA SER A 408 29.81 -5.52 0.58
C SER A 408 31.18 -4.90 0.91
N THR A 409 31.79 -4.21 -0.06
CA THR A 409 33.03 -3.44 0.12
C THR A 409 32.75 -2.05 0.70
N ALA A 410 31.79 -1.94 1.62
CA ALA A 410 31.49 -0.72 2.34
C ALA A 410 31.61 -0.95 3.86
N GLY A 411 32.74 -0.51 4.41
CA GLY A 411 33.01 -0.44 5.85
C GLY A 411 33.91 -1.55 6.35
N ARG A 412 35.23 -1.30 6.35
CA ARG A 412 36.18 -2.11 7.14
C ARG A 412 35.74 -2.05 8.60
N SER A 413 35.36 -3.21 9.15
CA SER A 413 35.05 -3.39 10.55
C SER A 413 36.33 -3.71 11.31
N MET A 414 36.44 -3.27 12.57
CA MET A 414 37.53 -3.57 13.50
C MET A 414 37.82 -5.09 13.65
N ALA A 415 36.91 -5.95 13.22
CA ALA A 415 37.09 -7.40 13.15
C ALA A 415 38.09 -7.85 12.06
N ASP A 416 38.26 -7.07 10.99
CA ASP A 416 39.19 -7.39 9.90
C ASP A 416 40.66 -7.17 10.33
N GLU A 417 40.91 -6.24 11.26
CA GLU A 417 42.25 -5.99 11.85
C GLU A 417 42.70 -7.12 12.79
N ILE A 418 41.77 -7.87 13.39
CA ILE A 418 42.08 -8.99 14.29
C ILE A 418 42.47 -10.25 13.50
N ASN A 419 41.88 -10.45 12.32
CA ASN A 419 42.18 -11.59 11.46
C ASN A 419 43.51 -11.49 10.70
N GLU A 420 44.12 -10.29 10.63
CA GLU A 420 45.47 -10.13 10.07
C GLU A 420 46.59 -10.54 11.05
N THR A 421 46.26 -10.76 12.33
CA THR A 421 47.24 -11.12 13.38
C THR A 421 47.28 -12.63 13.69
N MET A 422 46.34 -13.44 13.20
CA MET A 422 46.27 -14.88 13.49
C MET A 422 46.24 -15.70 12.19
N GLY A 423 47.33 -16.42 11.92
CA GLY A 423 47.62 -17.10 10.66
C GLY A 423 46.54 -18.06 10.16
N ARG A 424 46.42 -18.09 8.83
CA ARG A 424 45.52 -18.94 8.02
C ARG A 424 45.54 -20.42 8.43
N LEU A 425 44.38 -20.96 8.80
CA LEU A 425 44.09 -22.40 8.73
C LEU A 425 43.61 -22.73 7.31
N VAL A 426 44.47 -23.41 6.55
CA VAL A 426 44.16 -23.96 5.23
C VAL A 426 43.61 -25.38 5.42
N TRP A 427 42.38 -25.63 4.96
CA TRP A 427 41.85 -26.99 4.84
C TRP A 427 42.43 -27.64 3.58
N GLY A 428 43.40 -28.55 3.76
CA GLY A 428 43.88 -29.45 2.72
C GLY A 428 43.24 -30.82 2.88
N VAL A 429 42.58 -31.31 1.83
CA VAL A 429 42.13 -32.70 1.72
C VAL A 429 43.26 -33.49 1.06
N GLU A 430 43.87 -34.44 1.77
CA GLU A 430 44.73 -35.46 1.17
C GLU A 430 44.07 -36.84 1.33
N SER A 431 43.82 -37.46 0.17
CA SER A 431 43.50 -38.85 -0.16
C SER A 431 43.06 -39.85 0.93
N ALA A 432 41.99 -40.57 0.61
CA ALA A 432 41.53 -41.78 1.28
C ALA A 432 42.52 -42.96 1.14
N ASN A 433 42.80 -43.64 2.25
CA ASN A 433 42.88 -45.10 2.30
C ASN A 433 42.71 -45.59 3.76
N ASP A 434 41.95 -46.68 3.89
CA ASP A 434 41.81 -47.57 5.04
C ASP A 434 41.43 -46.97 6.41
N GLY A 435 40.11 -46.81 6.59
CA GLY A 435 39.39 -47.39 7.73
C GLY A 435 39.90 -47.13 9.14
N GLN A 436 39.97 -45.87 9.59
CA GLN A 436 39.68 -45.40 10.96
C GLN A 436 39.85 -43.88 11.02
N VAL A 437 38.81 -43.12 11.41
CA VAL A 437 38.92 -41.68 11.68
C VAL A 437 38.92 -41.46 13.19
N THR A 438 40.07 -41.09 13.74
CA THR A 438 40.21 -40.53 15.09
C THR A 438 40.39 -39.02 14.99
N PHE A 439 39.52 -38.25 15.66
CA PHE A 439 39.66 -36.80 15.79
C PHE A 439 40.59 -36.46 16.96
N GLY A 440 41.77 -35.93 16.68
CA GLY A 440 42.69 -35.37 17.68
C GLY A 440 42.86 -33.87 17.46
N LEU A 441 42.61 -33.07 18.51
CA LEU A 441 42.94 -31.64 18.54
C LEU A 441 44.43 -31.51 18.86
N ASP A 442 45.27 -31.13 17.90
CA ASP A 442 46.68 -30.86 18.18
C ASP A 442 46.89 -29.35 18.42
N LEU A 443 47.09 -28.97 19.68
CA LEU A 443 47.44 -27.62 20.11
C LEU A 443 48.94 -27.44 19.94
N ALA A 444 49.37 -26.95 18.78
CA ALA A 444 50.75 -26.56 18.56
C ALA A 444 51.08 -25.26 19.31
N THR A 445 51.59 -25.42 20.52
CA THR A 445 52.27 -24.41 21.33
C THR A 445 53.59 -23.98 20.67
N ARG A 446 53.83 -22.68 20.44
CA ARG A 446 55.18 -22.09 20.26
C ARG A 446 55.17 -20.71 20.92
N GLN A 447 55.62 -20.57 22.17
CA GLN A 447 57.01 -20.31 22.63
C GLN A 447 57.66 -19.07 21.97
N ALA A 448 57.96 -18.11 22.86
CA ALA A 448 58.52 -16.79 22.59
C ALA A 448 60.01 -16.83 22.20
N ALA A 449 60.39 -15.95 21.28
CA ALA A 449 61.64 -15.17 21.25
C ALA A 449 61.51 -14.06 20.20
#